data_AF-A0A5N7UBS9-F1
#
_entry.id   AF-A0A5N7UBS9-F1
#
_cell.length_a   1.000
_cell.length_b   1.000
_cell.length_c   1.000
_cell.angle_alpha   90.00
_cell.angle_beta   90.00
_cell.angle_gamma   90.00
#
_symmetry.space_group_name_H-M   'P 1'
#
loop_
_entity.id
_entity.type
_entity.pdbx_description
1 polymer ?
#
loop_
_entity_poly.entity_id
_entity_poly.type
_entity_poly.pdbx_seq_one_letter_code
_entity_poly.pdbx_strand_id
1 'polypeptide(L)'
;MNDEMKLRIIPTSEGYFDALRNRYFYNYTDHLGNVRLSYSDADGNGIVTGDILVNNCFDTPDGQICNNYIITGEAEGVTNYYPFGLMHNNENHSFDQAYQYKYNGKELQETGMYDYGARMYMPDLGRWGVVDPLAEKDRRWTSYRYAYNNPLRFIDPDGRNEELVITGQDADTAVKELNDDSALKLSRNNQTGKVSIDNKSKINYKSLSAVDKKLYDVIESTDKKINLSTTRDSIKTTPQGGQEAFVIGKFHGQTSANANPEINIIQSQGLENSGGQTSGTSIRHEIFESFIAVELAQSFDLLRGVGFVGPNSSNMNFFQPAHDAAKTLDPNFNFEAQSNQLYMQQTSGQPPVLWYNPNKNANINLSGWIKLQ
;
A
#
# COMPACT_ATOMS: atom_id res chain seq x y z
N MET A 1 32.55 33.79 1.89
CA MET A 1 31.13 33.65 2.27
C MET A 1 30.96 32.20 2.66
N ASN A 2 30.65 31.91 3.92
CA ASN A 2 30.29 30.55 4.32
C ASN A 2 28.88 30.32 3.82
N ASP A 3 28.76 29.58 2.72
CA ASP A 3 27.46 29.15 2.21
C ASP A 3 26.99 28.00 3.10
N GLU A 4 26.28 28.33 4.17
CA GLU A 4 25.65 27.33 5.03
C GLU A 4 24.58 26.62 4.21
N MET A 5 24.72 25.31 3.98
CA MET A 5 23.63 24.50 3.42
C MET A 5 22.42 24.59 4.34
N LYS A 6 21.40 25.33 3.90
CA LYS A 6 20.12 25.42 4.60
C LYS A 6 19.17 24.39 4.03
N LEU A 7 18.61 23.55 4.89
CA LEU A 7 17.48 22.69 4.56
C LEU A 7 16.33 23.58 4.08
N ARG A 8 15.99 23.51 2.79
CA ARG A 8 14.91 24.29 2.19
C ARG A 8 13.59 23.53 2.17
N ILE A 9 13.62 22.30 1.68
CA ILE A 9 12.42 21.51 1.42
C ILE A 9 12.28 20.42 2.47
N ILE A 10 11.10 20.36 3.12
CA ILE A 10 10.75 19.31 4.07
C ILE A 10 9.54 18.55 3.49
N PRO A 11 9.75 17.34 2.94
CA PRO A 11 8.66 16.55 2.37
C PRO A 11 7.72 16.03 3.48
N THR A 12 6.44 15.88 3.13
CA THR A 12 5.38 15.39 4.01
C THR A 12 4.43 14.48 3.21
N SER A 13 3.45 13.85 3.86
CA SER A 13 2.53 12.92 3.19
C SER A 13 1.63 13.56 2.13
N GLU A 14 1.27 14.83 2.31
CA GLU A 14 0.33 15.55 1.43
C GLU A 14 1.02 16.55 0.51
N GLY A 15 2.35 16.71 0.62
CA GLY A 15 3.06 17.80 -0.02
C GLY A 15 4.42 18.08 0.60
N TYR A 16 4.78 19.35 0.75
CA TYR A 16 6.04 19.76 1.35
C TYR A 16 5.98 21.16 1.94
N PHE A 17 6.85 21.41 2.91
CA PHE A 17 7.09 22.74 3.44
C PHE A 17 8.37 23.33 2.84
N ASP A 18 8.29 24.54 2.29
CA ASP A 18 9.45 25.33 1.86
C ASP A 18 9.82 26.32 2.97
N ALA A 19 10.91 26.03 3.67
CA ALA A 19 11.41 26.81 4.80
C ALA A 19 11.96 28.19 4.39
N LEU A 20 12.40 28.36 3.14
CA LEU A 20 12.83 29.67 2.65
C LEU A 20 11.63 30.58 2.35
N ARG A 21 10.55 30.00 1.84
CA ARG A 21 9.29 30.72 1.56
C ARG A 21 8.34 30.75 2.77
N ASN A 22 8.68 30.04 3.84
CA ASN A 22 7.86 29.83 5.03
C ASN A 22 6.41 29.44 4.67
N ARG A 23 6.27 28.47 3.75
CA ARG A 23 4.99 28.12 3.14
C ARG A 23 4.86 26.63 2.92
N TYR A 24 3.65 26.12 3.13
CA TYR A 24 3.30 24.75 2.80
C TYR A 24 2.68 24.66 1.41
N PHE A 25 3.11 23.67 0.64
CA PHE A 25 2.56 23.32 -0.66
C PHE A 25 1.97 21.93 -0.60
N TYR A 26 0.73 21.79 -1.07
CA TYR A 26 0.04 20.53 -1.28
C TYR A 26 0.35 19.96 -2.65
N ASN A 27 0.39 18.63 -2.75
CA ASN A 27 0.56 17.91 -4.00
C ASN A 27 -0.74 17.19 -4.36
N TYR A 28 -1.25 17.47 -5.56
CA TYR A 28 -2.25 16.66 -6.20
C TYR A 28 -1.57 15.56 -7.04
N THR A 29 -1.86 14.32 -6.71
CA THR A 29 -1.26 13.14 -7.35
C THR A 29 -2.29 12.34 -8.16
N ASP A 30 -1.83 11.65 -9.20
CA ASP A 30 -2.67 10.70 -9.93
C ASP A 30 -2.74 9.33 -9.22
N HIS A 31 -3.42 8.36 -9.84
CA HIS A 31 -3.64 7.02 -9.27
C HIS A 31 -2.34 6.23 -9.03
N LEU A 32 -1.23 6.65 -9.64
CA LEU A 32 0.10 6.06 -9.47
C LEU A 32 1.00 6.88 -8.53
N GLY A 33 0.49 7.96 -7.96
CA GLY A 33 1.27 8.83 -7.08
C GLY A 33 2.18 9.81 -7.83
N ASN A 34 1.97 10.02 -9.14
CA ASN A 34 2.72 11.05 -9.86
C ASN A 34 2.22 12.43 -9.42
N VAL A 35 3.14 13.32 -9.02
CA VAL A 35 2.78 14.70 -8.69
C VAL A 35 2.38 15.44 -9.96
N ARG A 36 1.10 15.79 -10.09
CA ARG A 36 0.54 16.49 -11.26
C ARG A 36 0.45 17.99 -11.06
N LEU A 37 0.17 18.42 -9.84
CA LEU A 37 0.07 19.83 -9.47
C LEU A 37 0.61 19.99 -8.05
N SER A 38 1.45 21.01 -7.84
CA SER A 38 1.83 21.51 -6.53
C SER A 38 1.22 22.90 -6.34
N TYR A 39 0.56 23.14 -5.21
CA TYR A 39 -0.16 24.39 -4.95
C TYR A 39 -0.17 24.77 -3.48
N SER A 40 -0.37 26.05 -3.19
CA SER A 40 -0.61 26.57 -1.83
C SER A 40 -1.88 27.41 -1.83
N ASP A 41 -2.44 27.71 -0.66
CA ASP A 41 -3.41 28.78 -0.47
C ASP A 41 -2.68 29.86 0.33
N ALA A 42 -2.06 30.79 -0.39
CA ALA A 42 -1.15 31.77 0.18
C ALA A 42 -1.91 32.94 0.81
N ASP A 43 -3.10 33.26 0.30
CA ASP A 43 -3.94 34.34 0.81
C ASP A 43 -5.05 33.88 1.78
N GLY A 44 -5.27 32.56 1.89
CA GLY A 44 -6.20 31.94 2.83
C GLY A 44 -7.67 32.07 2.42
N ASN A 45 -7.95 32.34 1.15
CA ASN A 45 -9.30 32.57 0.65
C ASN A 45 -10.03 31.26 0.25
N GLY A 46 -9.33 30.11 0.25
CA GLY A 46 -9.86 28.80 -0.12
C GLY A 46 -9.97 28.54 -1.64
N ILE A 47 -9.40 29.40 -2.48
CA ILE A 47 -9.42 29.34 -3.94
C ILE A 47 -7.99 29.42 -4.46
N VAL A 48 -7.48 28.31 -4.97
CA VAL A 48 -6.16 28.25 -5.60
C VAL A 48 -6.21 28.89 -6.98
N THR A 49 -5.48 29.98 -7.16
CA THR A 49 -5.39 30.68 -8.45
C THR A 49 -4.15 30.26 -9.26
N GLY A 50 -4.31 30.14 -10.58
CA GLY A 50 -3.17 30.05 -11.50
C GLY A 50 -2.56 31.43 -11.78
N ASP A 51 -1.49 31.47 -12.55
CA ASP A 51 -0.90 32.75 -13.00
C ASP A 51 -1.94 33.59 -13.75
N ILE A 52 -2.08 34.86 -13.36
CA ILE A 52 -2.98 35.80 -14.01
C ILE A 52 -2.14 36.76 -14.86
N LEU A 53 -2.35 36.73 -16.17
CA LEU A 53 -1.83 37.74 -17.07
C LEU A 53 -2.67 39.02 -16.94
N VAL A 54 -2.09 40.06 -16.34
CA VAL A 54 -2.73 41.37 -16.27
C VAL A 54 -2.24 42.22 -17.43
N ASN A 55 -3.15 42.55 -18.34
CA ASN A 55 -2.92 43.51 -19.40
C ASN A 55 -3.47 44.87 -18.95
N ASN A 56 -2.57 45.79 -18.60
CA ASN A 56 -2.97 47.12 -18.14
C ASN A 56 -2.63 48.17 -19.20
N CYS A 57 -3.63 48.58 -19.97
CA CYS A 57 -3.46 49.52 -21.08
C CYS A 57 -4.12 50.87 -20.78
N PHE A 58 -3.44 51.95 -21.18
CA PHE A 58 -3.93 53.32 -21.06
C PHE A 58 -3.82 54.04 -22.40
N ASP A 59 -4.87 54.77 -22.76
CA ASP A 59 -4.86 55.59 -23.96
C ASP A 59 -4.13 56.90 -23.69
N THR A 60 -3.19 57.26 -24.57
CA THR A 60 -2.50 58.55 -24.56
C THR A 60 -2.78 59.29 -25.87
N PRO A 61 -2.58 60.61 -25.93
CA PRO A 61 -2.72 61.37 -27.18
C PRO A 61 -1.88 60.83 -28.35
N ASP A 62 -0.78 60.12 -28.06
CA ASP A 62 0.17 59.57 -29.03
C ASP A 62 -0.05 58.07 -29.32
N GLY A 63 -1.08 57.44 -28.71
CA GLY A 63 -1.41 56.02 -28.87
C GLY A 63 -1.64 55.29 -27.55
N GLN A 64 -1.96 53.99 -27.62
CA GLN A 64 -2.19 53.15 -26.45
C GLN A 64 -0.87 52.59 -25.90
N ILE A 65 -0.65 52.73 -24.58
CA ILE A 65 0.51 52.15 -23.88
C ILE A 65 0.00 51.02 -22.98
N CYS A 66 0.60 49.84 -23.10
CA CYS A 66 0.26 48.67 -22.27
C CYS A 66 1.43 48.26 -21.38
N ASN A 67 1.15 48.09 -20.09
CA ASN A 67 2.03 47.50 -19.10
C ASN A 67 1.47 46.12 -18.73
N ASN A 68 2.04 45.07 -19.31
CA ASN A 68 1.62 43.71 -19.04
C ASN A 68 2.51 43.13 -17.93
N TYR A 69 1.89 42.58 -16.89
CA TYR A 69 2.61 41.88 -15.81
C TYR A 69 1.87 40.61 -15.40
N ILE A 70 2.61 39.63 -14.89
CA ILE A 70 2.07 38.38 -14.37
C ILE A 70 1.91 38.53 -12.87
N ILE A 71 0.69 38.31 -12.37
CA ILE A 71 0.49 38.01 -10.95
C ILE A 71 0.74 36.52 -10.81
N THR A 72 1.82 36.16 -10.12
CA THR A 72 2.13 34.75 -9.84
C THR A 72 1.00 34.16 -9.01
N GLY A 73 0.40 33.08 -9.53
CA GLY A 73 -0.64 32.35 -8.85
C GLY A 73 -0.09 31.54 -7.67
N GLU A 74 -0.96 30.74 -7.09
CA GLU A 74 -0.65 29.90 -5.94
C GLU A 74 -0.39 28.44 -6.35
N ALA A 75 -0.57 28.13 -7.64
CA ALA A 75 -0.04 26.93 -8.28
C ALA A 75 1.47 27.09 -8.54
N GLU A 76 2.29 26.35 -7.79
CA GLU A 76 3.76 26.36 -7.91
C GLU A 76 4.24 25.58 -9.13
N GLY A 77 3.47 24.61 -9.61
CA GLY A 77 3.85 23.88 -10.81
C GLY A 77 2.88 22.81 -11.23
N VAL A 78 2.71 22.68 -12.55
CA VAL A 78 1.97 21.61 -13.21
C VAL A 78 2.97 20.71 -13.92
N THR A 79 2.92 19.41 -13.65
CA THR A 79 3.79 18.44 -14.31
C THR A 79 2.95 17.34 -14.93
N ASN A 80 3.12 17.15 -16.24
CA ASN A 80 2.54 16.03 -16.96
C ASN A 80 3.65 15.04 -17.30
N TYR A 81 3.29 13.78 -17.48
CA TYR A 81 4.25 12.72 -17.79
C TYR A 81 3.77 11.94 -18.99
N TYR A 82 4.71 11.56 -19.86
CA TYR A 82 4.55 10.41 -20.74
C TYR A 82 4.38 9.13 -19.90
N PRO A 83 3.84 8.03 -20.47
CA PRO A 83 3.54 6.83 -19.71
C PRO A 83 4.72 6.29 -18.88
N PHE A 84 5.94 6.36 -19.42
CA PHE A 84 7.16 5.88 -18.77
C PHE A 84 7.83 6.94 -17.88
N GLY A 85 7.15 8.02 -17.53
CA GLY A 85 7.62 8.98 -16.54
C GLY A 85 8.52 10.09 -17.06
N LEU A 86 8.81 10.13 -18.37
CA LEU A 86 9.43 11.31 -18.96
C LEU A 86 8.47 12.49 -18.83
N MET A 87 8.93 13.61 -18.28
CA MET A 87 8.09 14.78 -18.12
C MET A 87 7.67 15.33 -19.49
N HIS A 88 6.37 15.49 -19.67
CA HIS A 88 5.71 16.05 -20.85
C HIS A 88 5.37 17.51 -20.54
N ASN A 89 6.38 18.37 -20.54
CA ASN A 89 6.22 19.77 -20.18
C ASN A 89 5.65 20.53 -21.38
N ASN A 90 4.40 20.97 -21.30
CA ASN A 90 3.77 21.76 -22.36
C ASN A 90 3.56 23.23 -22.02
N GLU A 91 3.97 23.71 -20.83
CA GLU A 91 3.73 25.09 -20.45
C GLU A 91 4.97 25.68 -19.76
N ASN A 92 5.44 26.81 -20.30
CA ASN A 92 6.54 27.62 -19.80
C ASN A 92 6.14 28.29 -18.49
N HIS A 93 6.22 27.56 -17.39
CA HIS A 93 6.17 28.17 -16.06
C HIS A 93 7.53 27.99 -15.41
N SER A 94 8.33 29.05 -15.50
CA SER A 94 9.66 29.18 -14.92
C SER A 94 9.55 29.37 -13.41
N PHE A 95 9.22 28.30 -12.70
CA PHE A 95 9.29 28.27 -11.25
C PHE A 95 10.55 27.54 -10.82
N ASP A 96 11.25 28.12 -9.84
CA ASP A 96 12.32 27.48 -9.10
C ASP A 96 11.73 26.26 -8.37
N GLN A 97 11.59 25.14 -9.11
CA GLN A 97 11.03 23.88 -8.63
C GLN A 97 12.06 23.17 -7.76
N ALA A 98 12.26 23.71 -6.56
CA ALA A 98 13.12 23.12 -5.54
C ALA A 98 12.62 21.74 -5.08
N TYR A 99 11.33 21.44 -5.26
CA TYR A 99 10.77 20.12 -4.95
C TYR A 99 11.05 19.11 -6.07
N GLN A 100 11.83 18.07 -5.77
CA GLN A 100 12.32 17.08 -6.74
C GLN A 100 11.54 15.76 -6.77
N TYR A 101 10.56 15.53 -5.89
CA TYR A 101 9.73 14.32 -5.97
C TYR A 101 8.64 14.50 -7.03
N LYS A 102 8.64 13.66 -8.07
CA LYS A 102 7.79 13.85 -9.26
C LYS A 102 7.03 12.57 -9.63
N TYR A 103 7.58 11.77 -10.54
CA TYR A 103 7.00 10.52 -11.02
C TYR A 103 7.04 9.45 -9.93
N ASN A 104 5.91 8.78 -9.68
CA ASN A 104 5.69 7.78 -8.64
C ASN A 104 6.11 8.23 -7.23
N GLY A 105 6.10 9.54 -6.97
CA GLY A 105 6.63 10.12 -5.74
C GLY A 105 8.13 9.84 -5.53
N LYS A 106 8.90 9.65 -6.61
CA LYS A 106 10.35 9.44 -6.58
C LYS A 106 11.11 10.70 -6.90
N GLU A 107 12.28 10.83 -6.27
CA GLU A 107 13.14 11.98 -6.43
C GLU A 107 13.82 11.96 -7.79
N LEU A 108 13.65 13.04 -8.56
CA LEU A 108 14.37 13.29 -9.79
C LEU A 108 15.76 13.85 -9.46
N GLN A 109 16.79 13.14 -9.90
CA GLN A 109 18.17 13.57 -9.75
C GLN A 109 18.56 14.55 -10.86
N GLU A 110 19.62 15.34 -10.64
CA GLU A 110 20.17 16.28 -11.63
C GLU A 110 20.56 15.62 -12.95
N THR A 111 20.81 14.31 -12.92
CA THR A 111 21.12 13.48 -14.08
C THR A 111 19.91 13.17 -14.96
N GLY A 112 18.69 13.53 -14.53
CA GLY A 112 17.43 13.20 -15.22
C GLY A 112 16.90 11.79 -14.89
N MET A 113 17.53 11.08 -13.97
CA MET A 113 17.11 9.76 -13.50
C MET A 113 16.30 9.86 -12.21
N TYR A 114 15.35 8.95 -12.02
CA TYR A 114 14.61 8.83 -10.77
C TYR A 114 15.30 7.86 -9.81
N ASP A 115 15.47 8.27 -8.56
CA ASP A 115 15.96 7.39 -7.51
C ASP A 115 14.81 6.58 -6.89
N TYR A 116 14.81 5.28 -7.16
CA TYR A 116 13.85 4.35 -6.56
C TYR A 116 14.42 3.65 -5.31
N GLY A 117 15.67 3.92 -4.95
CA GLY A 117 16.39 3.34 -3.80
C GLY A 117 17.35 2.25 -4.25
N ALA A 118 16.85 1.14 -4.78
CA ALA A 118 17.73 0.06 -5.23
C ALA A 118 18.34 0.29 -6.61
N ARG A 119 17.69 1.09 -7.45
CA ARG A 119 18.09 1.35 -8.83
C ARG A 119 17.72 2.77 -9.23
N MET A 120 18.52 3.34 -10.13
CA MET A 120 18.19 4.55 -10.87
C MET A 120 17.34 4.20 -12.09
N TYR A 121 16.14 4.77 -12.17
CA TYR A 121 15.23 4.62 -13.30
C TYR A 121 15.48 5.69 -14.35
N MET A 122 15.54 5.28 -15.62
CA MET A 122 15.75 6.16 -16.77
C MET A 122 14.40 6.38 -17.48
N PRO A 123 13.69 7.50 -17.21
CA PRO A 123 12.36 7.74 -17.75
C PRO A 123 12.34 8.03 -19.25
N ASP A 124 13.44 8.56 -19.79
CA ASP A 124 13.67 8.82 -21.21
C ASP A 124 13.77 7.53 -22.05
N LEU A 125 14.35 6.47 -21.47
CA LEU A 125 14.44 5.14 -22.09
C LEU A 125 13.32 4.18 -21.65
N GLY A 126 12.62 4.49 -20.55
CA GLY A 126 11.59 3.64 -19.97
C GLY A 126 12.12 2.35 -19.34
N ARG A 127 13.33 2.38 -18.76
CA ARG A 127 14.01 1.18 -18.21
C ARG A 127 14.94 1.50 -17.04
N TRP A 128 15.39 0.48 -16.34
CA TRP A 128 16.44 0.65 -15.32
C TRP A 128 17.80 0.91 -15.93
N GLY A 129 18.62 1.74 -15.26
CA GLY A 129 20.01 1.99 -15.67
C GLY A 129 20.97 0.85 -15.33
N VAL A 130 20.57 -0.08 -14.45
CA VAL A 130 21.37 -1.23 -14.01
C VAL A 130 20.55 -2.52 -13.99
N VAL A 131 21.25 -3.65 -13.99
CA VAL A 131 20.65 -4.99 -13.89
C VAL A 131 19.86 -5.12 -12.59
N ASP A 132 18.65 -5.67 -12.67
CA ASP A 132 17.84 -6.03 -11.49
C ASP A 132 18.65 -6.92 -10.54
N PRO A 133 18.80 -6.55 -9.25
CA PRO A 133 19.43 -7.41 -8.25
C PRO A 133 18.82 -8.81 -8.16
N LEU A 134 17.57 -8.97 -8.62
CA LEU A 134 16.81 -10.22 -8.63
C LEU A 134 16.57 -10.75 -10.05
N ALA A 135 17.41 -10.36 -11.03
CA ALA A 135 17.27 -10.78 -12.41
C ALA A 135 17.13 -12.31 -12.59
N GLU A 136 17.73 -13.10 -11.71
CA GLU A 136 17.63 -14.56 -11.73
C GLU A 136 16.23 -15.11 -11.42
N LYS A 137 15.40 -14.34 -10.68
CA LYS A 137 14.03 -14.72 -10.34
C LYS A 137 13.11 -14.71 -11.57
N ASP A 138 13.41 -13.89 -12.58
CA ASP A 138 12.56 -13.75 -13.74
C ASP A 138 13.29 -13.88 -15.09
N ARG A 139 13.56 -15.14 -15.46
CA ARG A 139 14.30 -15.50 -16.67
C ARG A 139 13.56 -15.19 -17.98
N ARG A 140 12.25 -14.93 -17.92
CA ARG A 140 11.42 -14.69 -19.12
C ARG A 140 11.48 -13.25 -19.60
N TRP A 141 12.06 -12.36 -18.81
CA TRP A 141 12.08 -10.95 -19.12
C TRP A 141 13.46 -10.35 -18.96
N THR A 142 13.67 -9.20 -19.60
CA THR A 142 14.93 -8.47 -19.47
C THR A 142 15.13 -7.95 -18.06
N SER A 143 16.35 -8.07 -17.55
CA SER A 143 16.77 -7.58 -16.23
C SER A 143 16.73 -6.06 -16.07
N TYR A 144 16.39 -5.33 -17.13
CA TYR A 144 16.28 -3.88 -17.12
C TYR A 144 14.82 -3.40 -17.25
N ARG A 145 13.85 -4.30 -17.31
CA ARG A 145 12.45 -3.93 -17.57
C ARG A 145 11.90 -3.02 -16.46
N TYR A 146 11.03 -2.09 -16.83
CA TYR A 146 10.25 -1.34 -15.87
C TYR A 146 8.77 -1.70 -15.98
N ALA A 147 8.10 -1.91 -14.85
CA ALA A 147 6.65 -2.05 -14.74
C ALA A 147 6.00 -3.03 -15.76
N TYR A 148 6.70 -4.11 -16.12
CA TYR A 148 6.25 -5.08 -17.15
C TYR A 148 5.85 -4.44 -18.49
N ASN A 149 6.48 -3.33 -18.86
CA ASN A 149 6.12 -2.49 -20.01
C ASN A 149 4.68 -1.96 -19.98
N ASN A 150 4.05 -1.89 -18.80
CA ASN A 150 2.74 -1.30 -18.59
C ASN A 150 2.75 -0.32 -17.41
N PRO A 151 3.46 0.81 -17.54
CA PRO A 151 3.65 1.80 -16.48
C PRO A 151 2.40 2.67 -16.21
N LEU A 152 1.32 2.48 -16.98
CA LEU A 152 0.01 3.06 -16.69
C LEU A 152 -0.73 2.29 -15.58
N ARG A 153 -0.31 1.04 -15.34
CA ARG A 153 -0.95 0.12 -14.40
C ARG A 153 -0.03 -0.27 -13.25
N PHE A 154 1.26 -0.48 -13.53
CA PHE A 154 2.21 -0.99 -12.55
C PHE A 154 3.27 0.04 -12.19
N ILE A 155 3.74 -0.08 -10.95
CA ILE A 155 4.83 0.71 -10.38
C ILE A 155 5.81 -0.28 -9.76
N ASP A 156 7.10 0.00 -9.87
CA ASP A 156 8.11 -0.61 -9.00
C ASP A 156 8.33 0.33 -7.79
N PRO A 157 7.96 -0.03 -6.55
CA PRO A 157 8.00 0.91 -5.43
C PRO A 157 9.40 1.23 -4.88
N ASP A 158 10.39 0.36 -5.05
CA ASP A 158 11.72 0.53 -4.44
C ASP A 158 12.90 0.14 -5.37
N GLY A 159 12.60 -0.09 -6.65
CA GLY A 159 13.56 -0.58 -7.62
C GLY A 159 13.90 -2.06 -7.40
N ARG A 160 13.08 -2.79 -6.64
CA ARG A 160 13.15 -4.24 -6.46
C ARG A 160 11.74 -4.79 -6.60
N ASN A 161 11.65 -5.92 -7.25
CA ASN A 161 10.36 -6.48 -7.61
C ASN A 161 9.82 -7.36 -6.48
N GLU A 162 9.36 -6.83 -5.33
CA GLU A 162 9.02 -7.65 -4.14
C GLU A 162 7.98 -7.04 -3.16
N GLU A 163 7.29 -7.71 -2.22
CA GLU A 163 6.88 -9.11 -1.88
C GLU A 163 5.97 -8.97 -0.60
N LEU A 164 5.52 -10.07 0.01
CA LEU A 164 4.88 -10.10 1.35
C LEU A 164 5.79 -9.49 2.44
N VAL A 165 5.25 -8.55 3.21
CA VAL A 165 5.90 -7.90 4.36
C VAL A 165 5.10 -8.16 5.63
N ILE A 166 5.77 -8.63 6.68
CA ILE A 166 5.19 -8.82 8.02
C ILE A 166 5.91 -7.90 9.01
N THR A 167 5.15 -7.06 9.72
CA THR A 167 5.65 -6.12 10.74
C THR A 167 4.84 -6.22 12.03
N GLY A 168 5.18 -5.41 13.03
CA GLY A 168 4.50 -5.40 14.33
C GLY A 168 5.22 -6.20 15.42
N GLN A 169 4.63 -6.22 16.61
CA GLN A 169 5.27 -6.71 17.85
C GLN A 169 5.55 -8.23 17.84
N ASP A 170 4.80 -8.99 17.05
CA ASP A 170 4.84 -10.45 17.00
C ASP A 170 5.18 -10.96 15.59
N ALA A 171 5.85 -10.14 14.77
CA ALA A 171 6.16 -10.48 13.39
C ALA A 171 7.01 -11.76 13.24
N ASP A 172 7.98 -11.97 14.14
CA ASP A 172 8.82 -13.17 14.12
C ASP A 172 8.05 -14.42 14.56
N THR A 173 7.13 -14.26 15.52
CA THR A 173 6.18 -15.31 15.92
C THR A 173 5.32 -15.70 14.73
N ALA A 174 4.77 -14.72 14.01
CA ALA A 174 3.92 -14.98 12.86
C ALA A 174 4.64 -15.76 11.75
N VAL A 175 5.90 -15.41 11.46
CA VAL A 175 6.72 -16.12 10.47
C VAL A 175 7.09 -17.53 10.94
N LYS A 176 7.29 -17.73 12.25
CA LYS A 176 7.49 -19.06 12.83
C LYS A 176 6.24 -19.92 12.65
N GLU A 177 5.06 -19.39 12.92
CA GLU A 177 3.80 -20.14 12.75
C GLU A 177 3.55 -20.50 11.27
N LEU A 178 3.80 -19.57 10.35
CA LEU A 178 3.74 -19.87 8.91
C LEU A 178 4.74 -20.97 8.49
N ASN A 179 5.90 -21.05 9.14
CA ASN A 179 6.87 -22.13 8.92
C ASN A 179 6.40 -23.48 9.48
N ASP A 180 5.68 -23.46 10.60
CA ASP A 180 5.16 -24.66 11.25
C ASP A 180 3.99 -25.26 10.45
N ASP A 181 3.26 -24.41 9.71
CA ASP A 181 2.07 -24.77 8.94
C ASP A 181 2.29 -24.94 7.43
N SER A 182 3.55 -24.86 6.96
CA SER A 182 3.85 -24.96 5.53
C SER A 182 5.03 -25.86 5.22
N ALA A 183 5.05 -26.39 3.99
CA ALA A 183 6.21 -27.11 3.46
C ALA A 183 7.37 -26.16 3.08
N LEU A 184 7.11 -24.85 3.08
CA LEU A 184 8.07 -23.81 2.78
C LEU A 184 8.97 -23.55 4.00
N LYS A 185 10.20 -23.09 3.76
CA LYS A 185 11.06 -22.55 4.81
C LYS A 185 11.19 -21.06 4.60
N LEU A 186 10.64 -20.29 5.53
CA LEU A 186 10.47 -18.86 5.44
C LEU A 186 11.45 -18.16 6.38
N SER A 187 12.11 -17.12 5.88
CA SER A 187 12.87 -16.18 6.70
C SER A 187 12.24 -14.79 6.60
N ARG A 188 12.51 -13.96 7.61
CA ARG A 188 12.10 -12.56 7.64
C ARG A 188 13.30 -11.66 7.81
N ASN A 189 13.34 -10.58 7.05
CA ASN A 189 14.32 -9.53 7.23
C ASN A 189 13.87 -8.59 8.36
N ASN A 190 14.65 -8.50 9.44
CA ASN A 190 14.28 -7.75 10.64
C ASN A 190 14.14 -6.24 10.43
N GLN A 191 14.80 -5.68 9.42
CA GLN A 191 14.78 -4.23 9.13
C GLN A 191 13.58 -3.85 8.26
N THR A 192 13.26 -4.67 7.27
CA THR A 192 12.24 -4.37 6.25
C THR A 192 10.92 -5.09 6.51
N GLY A 193 10.92 -6.14 7.34
CA GLY A 193 9.79 -7.03 7.57
C GLY A 193 9.49 -7.99 6.43
N LYS A 194 10.27 -7.95 5.35
CA LYS A 194 10.05 -8.78 4.17
C LYS A 194 10.24 -10.27 4.47
N VAL A 195 9.33 -11.09 3.96
CA VAL A 195 9.37 -12.56 4.06
C VAL A 195 9.95 -13.16 2.78
N SER A 196 10.77 -14.20 2.88
CA SER A 196 11.39 -14.87 1.74
C SER A 196 11.44 -16.40 1.92
N ILE A 197 11.50 -17.16 0.82
CA ILE A 197 11.55 -18.63 0.83
C ILE A 197 13.00 -19.11 0.73
N ASP A 198 13.54 -19.64 1.83
CA ASP A 198 14.94 -20.09 1.95
C ASP A 198 15.21 -21.40 1.20
N ASN A 199 14.25 -22.33 1.19
CA ASN A 199 14.38 -23.65 0.56
C ASN A 199 13.93 -23.69 -0.90
N LYS A 200 13.79 -22.52 -1.56
CA LYS A 200 13.25 -22.38 -2.92
C LYS A 200 13.85 -23.34 -3.95
N SER A 201 15.18 -23.48 -3.95
CA SER A 201 15.89 -24.35 -4.90
C SER A 201 15.60 -25.86 -4.73
N LYS A 202 15.06 -26.26 -3.57
CA LYS A 202 14.71 -27.65 -3.24
C LYS A 202 13.22 -27.94 -3.44
N ILE A 203 12.41 -26.92 -3.72
CA ILE A 203 10.97 -27.04 -3.87
C ILE A 203 10.62 -27.42 -5.31
N ASN A 204 9.86 -28.49 -5.49
CA ASN A 204 9.13 -28.72 -6.71
C ASN A 204 7.74 -28.08 -6.59
N TYR A 205 7.54 -26.91 -7.19
CA TYR A 205 6.28 -26.17 -7.11
C TYR A 205 5.06 -27.03 -7.48
N LYS A 206 5.18 -27.92 -8.47
CA LYS A 206 4.04 -28.75 -8.91
C LYS A 206 3.56 -29.74 -7.86
N SER A 207 4.46 -30.21 -6.99
CA SER A 207 4.13 -31.17 -5.92
C SER A 207 3.65 -30.52 -4.62
N LEU A 208 3.72 -29.19 -4.51
CA LEU A 208 3.18 -28.47 -3.36
C LEU A 208 1.65 -28.63 -3.27
N SER A 209 1.14 -28.59 -2.04
CA SER A 209 -0.29 -28.49 -1.77
C SER A 209 -0.87 -27.21 -2.37
N ALA A 210 -2.19 -27.13 -2.58
CA ALA A 210 -2.82 -25.91 -3.09
C ALA A 210 -2.56 -24.69 -2.19
N VAL A 211 -2.58 -24.94 -0.87
CA VAL A 211 -2.28 -23.97 0.18
C VAL A 211 -0.83 -23.48 0.08
N ASP A 212 0.15 -24.40 0.04
CA ASP A 212 1.57 -24.03 -0.07
C ASP A 212 1.88 -23.33 -1.41
N LYS A 213 1.20 -23.70 -2.50
CA LYS A 213 1.32 -23.01 -3.79
C LYS A 213 0.86 -21.57 -3.68
N LYS A 214 -0.31 -21.32 -3.08
CA LYS A 214 -0.79 -19.95 -2.90
C LYS A 214 0.14 -19.15 -2.01
N LEU A 215 0.64 -19.73 -0.92
CA LEU A 215 1.63 -19.06 -0.05
C LEU A 215 2.92 -18.75 -0.80
N TYR A 216 3.41 -19.69 -1.62
CA TYR A 216 4.53 -19.45 -2.53
C TYR A 216 4.23 -18.29 -3.49
N ASP A 217 3.06 -18.28 -4.12
CA ASP A 217 2.67 -17.25 -5.09
C ASP A 217 2.50 -15.87 -4.43
N VAL A 218 2.03 -15.81 -3.18
CA VAL A 218 1.96 -14.55 -2.42
C VAL A 218 3.35 -14.04 -2.11
N ILE A 219 4.22 -14.90 -1.57
CA ILE A 219 5.58 -14.51 -1.19
C ILE A 219 6.39 -14.12 -2.42
N GLU A 220 6.20 -14.77 -3.56
CA GLU A 220 6.95 -14.52 -4.80
C GLU A 220 6.19 -13.60 -5.77
N SER A 221 5.10 -12.96 -5.33
CA SER A 221 4.36 -12.02 -6.16
C SER A 221 5.20 -10.78 -6.43
N THR A 222 5.04 -10.26 -7.65
CA THR A 222 5.84 -9.13 -8.16
C THR A 222 4.98 -7.94 -8.55
N ASP A 223 3.66 -8.06 -8.45
CA ASP A 223 2.67 -7.07 -8.87
C ASP A 223 1.62 -6.80 -7.80
N LYS A 224 1.67 -7.54 -6.67
CA LYS A 224 0.74 -7.44 -5.54
C LYS A 224 1.53 -7.41 -4.24
N LYS A 225 1.19 -6.49 -3.36
CA LYS A 225 1.86 -6.31 -2.07
C LYS A 225 0.91 -6.53 -0.92
N ILE A 226 1.35 -7.33 0.05
CA ILE A 226 0.63 -7.58 1.30
C ILE A 226 1.50 -7.09 2.45
N ASN A 227 1.02 -6.09 3.18
CA ASN A 227 1.67 -5.56 4.39
C ASN A 227 0.89 -6.01 5.62
N LEU A 228 1.22 -7.18 6.15
CA LEU A 228 0.58 -7.71 7.35
C LEU A 228 1.20 -7.07 8.61
N SER A 229 0.39 -6.36 9.38
CA SER A 229 0.77 -5.88 10.71
C SER A 229 0.35 -6.87 11.79
N THR A 230 1.22 -7.16 12.75
CA THR A 230 0.89 -7.97 13.92
C THR A 230 0.67 -7.09 15.14
N THR A 231 -0.29 -7.46 15.97
CA THR A 231 -0.59 -6.76 17.23
C THR A 231 -1.04 -7.75 18.31
N ARG A 232 -1.08 -7.27 19.55
CA ARG A 232 -1.72 -7.93 20.69
C ARG A 232 -2.99 -7.23 21.13
N ASP A 233 -3.25 -6.04 20.59
CA ASP A 233 -4.41 -5.23 20.94
C ASP A 233 -5.61 -5.65 20.11
N SER A 234 -6.76 -5.84 20.78
CA SER A 234 -8.03 -6.18 20.14
C SER A 234 -8.95 -4.96 20.00
N ILE A 235 -8.50 -3.79 20.44
CA ILE A 235 -9.22 -2.52 20.40
C ILE A 235 -8.28 -1.46 19.84
N LYS A 236 -8.75 -0.68 18.86
CA LYS A 236 -8.03 0.46 18.31
C LYS A 236 -8.85 1.73 18.40
N THR A 237 -8.16 2.84 18.63
CA THR A 237 -8.75 4.17 18.53
C THR A 237 -8.79 4.59 17.06
N THR A 238 -9.98 4.91 16.54
CA THR A 238 -10.13 5.43 15.18
C THR A 238 -9.61 6.87 15.10
N PRO A 239 -9.29 7.39 13.90
CA PRO A 239 -8.88 8.78 13.73
C PRO A 239 -9.91 9.79 14.27
N GLN A 240 -11.20 9.43 14.31
CA GLN A 240 -12.27 10.25 14.89
C GLN A 240 -12.42 10.08 16.42
N GLY A 241 -11.53 9.34 17.08
CA GLY A 241 -11.55 9.08 18.53
C GLY A 241 -12.52 7.98 18.98
N GLY A 242 -13.12 7.23 18.04
CA GLY A 242 -13.95 6.05 18.36
C GLY A 242 -13.10 4.84 18.75
N GLN A 243 -13.69 3.81 19.34
CA GLN A 243 -13.04 2.53 19.58
C GLN A 243 -13.59 1.48 18.63
N GLU A 244 -12.71 0.82 17.89
CA GLU A 244 -13.04 -0.29 17.00
C GLU A 244 -12.39 -1.57 17.51
N ALA A 245 -13.21 -2.60 17.56
CA ALA A 245 -12.88 -3.92 18.03
C ALA A 245 -12.66 -4.89 16.88
N PHE A 246 -11.71 -5.82 17.02
CA PHE A 246 -11.56 -6.96 16.11
C PHE A 246 -11.02 -8.17 16.87
N VAL A 247 -11.24 -9.38 16.31
CA VAL A 247 -11.02 -10.63 17.07
C VAL A 247 -9.92 -11.54 16.51
N ILE A 248 -9.67 -11.54 15.21
CA ILE A 248 -8.58 -12.30 14.60
C ILE A 248 -7.75 -11.34 13.77
N GLY A 249 -8.27 -10.96 12.62
CA GLY A 249 -7.70 -9.92 11.80
C GLY A 249 -8.69 -8.82 11.49
N LYS A 250 -8.13 -7.76 10.91
CA LYS A 250 -8.86 -6.61 10.42
C LYS A 250 -8.22 -6.14 9.13
N PHE A 251 -9.06 -5.80 8.18
CA PHE A 251 -8.63 -5.31 6.88
C PHE A 251 -8.66 -3.77 6.87
N HIS A 252 -7.48 -3.11 6.83
CA HIS A 252 -7.36 -1.66 6.99
C HIS A 252 -7.33 -0.84 5.70
N GLY A 253 -7.26 -1.49 4.54
CA GLY A 253 -7.29 -0.81 3.25
C GLY A 253 -6.70 -1.64 2.13
N GLN A 254 -7.24 -1.42 0.93
CA GLN A 254 -6.88 -2.17 -0.27
C GLN A 254 -6.97 -1.30 -1.53
N THR A 255 -6.01 -1.50 -2.42
CA THR A 255 -6.04 -1.03 -3.81
C THR A 255 -5.92 -2.22 -4.76
N SER A 256 -5.92 -1.97 -6.07
CA SER A 256 -5.61 -2.99 -7.08
C SER A 256 -4.14 -3.46 -7.05
N ALA A 257 -3.30 -2.96 -6.15
CA ALA A 257 -1.91 -3.41 -6.01
C ALA A 257 -1.52 -3.78 -4.57
N ASN A 258 -2.22 -3.25 -3.56
CA ASN A 258 -1.78 -3.36 -2.17
C ASN A 258 -2.93 -3.78 -1.25
N ALA A 259 -2.64 -4.57 -0.22
CA ALA A 259 -3.50 -4.76 0.93
C ALA A 259 -2.71 -4.65 2.24
N ASN A 260 -3.35 -4.07 3.26
CA ASN A 260 -2.75 -3.83 4.58
C ASN A 260 -3.59 -4.51 5.68
N PRO A 261 -3.57 -5.85 5.77
CA PRO A 261 -4.23 -6.54 6.87
C PRO A 261 -3.50 -6.33 8.19
N GLU A 262 -4.24 -6.49 9.27
CA GLU A 262 -3.70 -6.58 10.61
C GLU A 262 -4.22 -7.83 11.31
N ILE A 263 -3.39 -8.50 12.10
CA ILE A 263 -3.75 -9.70 12.85
C ILE A 263 -3.34 -9.62 14.33
N ASN A 264 -4.22 -10.08 15.21
CA ASN A 264 -3.95 -10.27 16.62
C ASN A 264 -3.42 -11.69 16.88
N ILE A 265 -2.11 -11.80 17.15
CA ILE A 265 -1.43 -13.10 17.25
C ILE A 265 -1.87 -13.91 18.49
N ILE A 266 -2.14 -13.23 19.61
CA ILE A 266 -2.55 -13.93 20.84
C ILE A 266 -3.94 -14.52 20.68
N GLN A 267 -4.85 -13.78 20.04
CA GLN A 267 -6.20 -14.26 19.80
C GLN A 267 -6.24 -15.36 18.75
N SER A 268 -5.46 -15.24 17.67
CA SER A 268 -5.37 -16.29 16.65
C SER A 268 -4.89 -17.62 17.25
N GLN A 269 -3.79 -17.59 18.02
CA GLN A 269 -3.28 -18.78 18.71
C GLN A 269 -4.33 -19.39 19.66
N GLY A 270 -5.03 -18.56 20.44
CA GLY A 270 -6.06 -19.02 21.37
C GLY A 270 -7.20 -19.74 20.67
N LEU A 271 -7.60 -19.22 19.50
CA LEU A 271 -8.66 -19.80 18.67
C LEU A 271 -8.19 -21.05 17.96
N GLU A 272 -7.01 -21.06 17.35
CA GLU A 272 -6.43 -22.23 16.68
C GLU A 272 -6.33 -23.42 17.64
N ASN A 273 -5.81 -23.18 18.85
CA ASN A 273 -5.73 -24.20 19.90
C ASN A 273 -7.10 -24.73 20.32
N SER A 274 -8.12 -23.87 20.36
CA SER A 274 -9.49 -24.24 20.78
C SER A 274 -10.29 -24.92 19.65
N GLY A 275 -10.02 -24.55 18.40
CA GLY A 275 -10.66 -25.07 17.19
C GLY A 275 -9.96 -26.29 16.60
N GLY A 276 -8.82 -26.72 17.17
CA GLY A 276 -8.04 -27.85 16.70
C GLY A 276 -7.31 -27.60 15.38
N GLN A 277 -7.04 -26.33 15.06
CA GLN A 277 -6.32 -25.94 13.85
C GLN A 277 -4.82 -25.99 14.06
N THR A 278 -4.06 -26.07 12.97
CA THR A 278 -2.61 -25.97 13.01
C THR A 278 -2.19 -24.52 13.25
N SER A 279 -1.11 -24.35 14.03
CA SER A 279 -0.58 -23.03 14.37
C SER A 279 -0.22 -22.27 13.10
N GLY A 280 -0.74 -21.06 12.91
CA GLY A 280 -0.49 -20.24 11.72
C GLY A 280 -1.57 -20.27 10.66
N THR A 281 -2.61 -21.08 10.84
CA THR A 281 -3.78 -21.16 9.92
C THR A 281 -4.45 -19.79 9.79
N SER A 282 -4.60 -19.04 10.87
CA SER A 282 -5.24 -17.71 10.86
C SER A 282 -4.37 -16.67 10.15
N ILE A 283 -3.05 -16.71 10.37
CA ILE A 283 -2.11 -15.79 9.69
C ILE A 283 -2.18 -16.02 8.19
N ARG A 284 -2.15 -17.29 7.77
CA ARG A 284 -2.25 -17.65 6.37
C ARG A 284 -3.59 -17.24 5.77
N HIS A 285 -4.69 -17.43 6.51
CA HIS A 285 -6.02 -16.97 6.09
C HIS A 285 -6.02 -15.46 5.80
N GLU A 286 -5.54 -14.63 6.73
CA GLU A 286 -5.47 -13.17 6.54
C GLU A 286 -4.62 -12.77 5.33
N ILE A 287 -3.49 -13.45 5.11
CA ILE A 287 -2.62 -13.23 3.94
C ILE A 287 -3.34 -13.60 2.64
N PHE A 288 -4.00 -14.76 2.60
CA PHE A 288 -4.69 -15.26 1.41
C PHE A 288 -5.89 -14.41 1.06
N GLU A 289 -6.70 -14.08 2.07
CA GLU A 289 -7.84 -13.18 1.93
C GLU A 289 -7.37 -11.85 1.34
N SER A 290 -6.33 -11.25 1.90
CA SER A 290 -5.78 -9.99 1.41
C SER A 290 -5.28 -10.08 -0.03
N PHE A 291 -4.58 -11.17 -0.36
CA PHE A 291 -4.04 -11.37 -1.69
C PHE A 291 -5.13 -11.62 -2.74
N ILE A 292 -6.13 -12.44 -2.41
CA ILE A 292 -7.28 -12.68 -3.28
C ILE A 292 -8.11 -11.41 -3.42
N ALA A 293 -8.25 -10.61 -2.36
CA ALA A 293 -8.93 -9.33 -2.44
C ALA A 293 -8.24 -8.43 -3.48
N VAL A 294 -6.90 -8.30 -3.43
CA VAL A 294 -6.13 -7.57 -4.45
C VAL A 294 -6.36 -8.15 -5.85
N GLU A 295 -6.39 -9.47 -6.03
CA GLU A 295 -6.70 -10.11 -7.30
C GLU A 295 -8.10 -9.77 -7.83
N LEU A 296 -9.10 -9.78 -6.95
CA LEU A 296 -10.47 -9.41 -7.29
C LEU A 296 -10.55 -7.93 -7.68
N ALA A 297 -9.91 -7.04 -6.92
CA ALA A 297 -9.82 -5.64 -7.28
C ALA A 297 -9.12 -5.43 -8.63
N GLN A 298 -8.02 -6.12 -8.91
CA GLN A 298 -7.36 -6.09 -10.22
C GLN A 298 -8.26 -6.55 -11.36
N SER A 299 -9.06 -7.60 -11.12
CA SER A 299 -9.99 -8.15 -12.10
C SER A 299 -11.20 -7.25 -12.36
N PHE A 300 -11.60 -6.46 -11.35
CA PHE A 300 -12.75 -5.58 -11.41
C PHE A 300 -12.40 -4.18 -11.96
N ASP A 301 -11.21 -3.69 -11.65
CA ASP A 301 -10.63 -2.45 -12.21
C ASP A 301 -10.41 -2.59 -13.74
N LEU A 302 -10.16 -3.82 -14.23
CA LEU A 302 -10.19 -4.15 -15.66
C LEU A 302 -11.56 -3.91 -16.32
N LEU A 303 -12.65 -3.85 -15.54
CA LEU A 303 -14.01 -3.67 -16.03
C LEU A 303 -14.56 -2.26 -15.80
N ARG A 304 -14.18 -1.56 -14.70
CA ARG A 304 -14.61 -0.18 -14.39
C ARG A 304 -13.58 0.52 -13.50
N GLY A 305 -12.88 1.53 -14.03
CA GLY A 305 -11.87 2.31 -13.31
C GLY A 305 -12.42 3.16 -12.16
N VAL A 306 -12.54 2.59 -10.95
CA VAL A 306 -13.05 3.27 -9.75
C VAL A 306 -12.18 2.88 -8.55
N GLY A 307 -11.77 3.87 -7.73
CA GLY A 307 -11.02 3.63 -6.47
C GLY A 307 -11.88 3.01 -5.37
N PHE A 308 -11.26 2.24 -4.46
CA PHE A 308 -11.96 1.44 -3.45
C PHE A 308 -11.65 1.90 -2.02
N VAL A 309 -12.70 1.95 -1.19
CA VAL A 309 -12.73 2.40 0.21
C VAL A 309 -13.45 1.35 1.04
N GLY A 310 -13.02 1.17 2.30
CA GLY A 310 -13.29 0.04 3.19
C GLY A 310 -14.75 -0.35 3.51
N PRO A 311 -14.95 -1.27 4.48
CA PRO A 311 -16.11 -2.15 4.61
C PRO A 311 -17.48 -1.49 4.90
N ASN A 312 -17.52 -0.16 5.10
CA ASN A 312 -18.73 0.60 5.41
C ASN A 312 -19.16 1.56 4.28
N SER A 313 -18.58 1.48 3.09
CA SER A 313 -19.05 2.26 1.94
C SER A 313 -20.08 1.48 1.13
N SER A 314 -21.08 2.16 0.56
CA SER A 314 -22.12 1.60 -0.31
C SER A 314 -21.60 1.15 -1.69
N ASN A 315 -20.28 1.06 -1.86
CA ASN A 315 -19.60 0.58 -3.06
C ASN A 315 -18.90 -0.76 -2.79
N MET A 316 -18.73 -1.54 -3.86
CA MET A 316 -18.46 -2.99 -3.84
C MET A 316 -17.43 -3.46 -2.82
N ASN A 317 -17.87 -4.35 -1.93
CA ASN A 317 -17.05 -4.97 -0.90
C ASN A 317 -16.40 -6.28 -1.42
N PHE A 318 -15.10 -6.26 -1.74
CA PHE A 318 -14.34 -7.45 -2.15
C PHE A 318 -13.94 -8.37 -0.98
N PHE A 319 -14.14 -7.91 0.26
CA PHE A 319 -13.79 -8.66 1.47
C PHE A 319 -14.54 -10.00 1.53
N GLN A 320 -15.87 -9.98 1.41
CA GLN A 320 -16.67 -11.21 1.56
C GLN A 320 -16.32 -12.27 0.49
N PRO A 321 -16.25 -11.93 -0.82
CA PRO A 321 -15.80 -12.88 -1.83
C PRO A 321 -14.37 -13.38 -1.63
N ALA A 322 -13.46 -12.51 -1.17
CA ALA A 322 -12.07 -12.89 -0.91
C ALA A 322 -11.93 -13.82 0.30
N HIS A 323 -12.65 -13.54 1.37
CA HIS A 323 -12.72 -14.35 2.58
C HIS A 323 -13.28 -15.75 2.27
N ASP A 324 -14.38 -15.84 1.51
CA ASP A 324 -14.98 -17.12 1.13
C ASP A 324 -14.06 -17.95 0.22
N ALA A 325 -13.33 -17.28 -0.68
CA ALA A 325 -12.32 -17.91 -1.52
C ALA A 325 -11.10 -18.39 -0.70
N ALA A 326 -10.64 -17.60 0.26
CA ALA A 326 -9.55 -17.98 1.17
C ALA A 326 -9.92 -19.21 2.02
N LYS A 327 -11.14 -19.26 2.55
CA LYS A 327 -11.69 -20.43 3.24
C LYS A 327 -11.76 -21.68 2.37
N THR A 328 -12.18 -21.51 1.12
CA THR A 328 -12.26 -22.64 0.18
C THR A 328 -10.88 -23.22 -0.12
N LEU A 329 -9.87 -22.35 -0.16
CA LEU A 329 -8.48 -22.74 -0.39
C LEU A 329 -7.83 -23.40 0.83
N ASP A 330 -8.12 -22.90 2.03
CA ASP A 330 -7.61 -23.43 3.30
C ASP A 330 -8.75 -23.95 4.19
N PRO A 331 -9.20 -25.20 3.96
CA PRO A 331 -10.31 -25.79 4.72
C PRO A 331 -9.98 -26.06 6.19
N ASN A 332 -8.73 -25.91 6.62
CA ASN A 332 -8.36 -26.00 8.02
C ASN A 332 -8.82 -24.75 8.80
N PHE A 333 -9.08 -23.62 8.12
CA PHE A 333 -9.64 -22.43 8.74
C PHE A 333 -11.17 -22.57 8.88
N ASN A 334 -11.63 -22.84 10.11
CA ASN A 334 -13.04 -23.14 10.44
C ASN A 334 -13.77 -22.05 11.24
N PHE A 335 -13.28 -20.81 11.23
CA PHE A 335 -13.91 -19.67 11.91
C PHE A 335 -14.81 -18.87 10.98
N GLU A 336 -16.07 -18.61 11.36
CA GLU A 336 -16.97 -17.66 10.67
C GLU A 336 -17.07 -16.37 11.49
N ALA A 337 -16.65 -15.24 10.92
CA ALA A 337 -16.90 -13.93 11.50
C ALA A 337 -18.11 -13.29 10.80
N GLN A 338 -19.20 -13.08 11.53
CA GLN A 338 -20.31 -12.22 11.09
C GLN A 338 -20.62 -11.22 12.21
N SER A 339 -20.64 -9.92 11.89
CA SER A 339 -21.24 -8.89 12.77
C SER A 339 -20.77 -8.93 14.24
N ASN A 340 -19.45 -8.88 14.48
CA ASN A 340 -18.81 -8.93 15.81
C ASN A 340 -19.09 -10.22 16.62
N GLN A 341 -19.51 -11.28 15.96
CA GLN A 341 -19.68 -12.62 16.54
C GLN A 341 -18.82 -13.62 15.77
N LEU A 342 -18.11 -14.48 16.52
CA LEU A 342 -17.33 -15.57 15.96
C LEU A 342 -18.10 -16.88 16.13
N TYR A 343 -18.32 -17.59 15.04
CA TYR A 343 -18.92 -18.91 15.02
C TYR A 343 -17.84 -19.93 14.71
N MET A 344 -17.70 -20.95 15.55
CA MET A 344 -16.84 -22.10 15.30
C MET A 344 -17.70 -23.24 14.77
N GLN A 345 -17.42 -23.78 13.57
CA GLN A 345 -18.13 -24.98 13.11
C GLN A 345 -17.59 -26.24 13.79
N GLN A 346 -18.46 -27.00 14.46
CA GLN A 346 -18.16 -28.37 14.90
C GLN A 346 -18.84 -29.39 13.97
N THR A 347 -18.25 -30.60 13.86
CA THR A 347 -18.72 -31.72 13.02
C THR A 347 -20.04 -32.36 13.47
N SER A 348 -20.77 -31.78 14.44
CA SER A 348 -22.09 -32.25 14.84
C SER A 348 -23.02 -31.09 15.21
N GLY A 349 -23.88 -30.70 14.25
CA GLY A 349 -25.15 -30.01 14.47
C GLY A 349 -25.13 -28.76 15.36
N GLN A 350 -24.85 -27.61 14.73
CA GLN A 350 -24.87 -26.20 15.21
C GLN A 350 -23.50 -25.64 15.70
N PRO A 351 -23.06 -24.48 15.17
CA PRO A 351 -21.76 -23.88 15.52
C PRO A 351 -21.79 -23.17 16.88
N PRO A 352 -20.81 -23.41 17.80
CA PRO A 352 -20.61 -22.57 18.99
C PRO A 352 -20.35 -21.09 18.68
N VAL A 353 -20.90 -20.19 19.52
CA VAL A 353 -20.77 -18.72 19.42
C VAL A 353 -19.79 -18.18 20.46
N LEU A 354 -18.78 -17.43 20.01
CA LEU A 354 -17.82 -16.69 20.84
C LEU A 354 -18.21 -15.20 20.90
N TRP A 355 -18.31 -14.67 22.11
CA TRP A 355 -18.71 -13.28 22.37
C TRP A 355 -17.48 -12.37 22.56
N TYR A 356 -17.44 -11.27 21.82
CA TYR A 356 -16.50 -10.18 22.04
C TYR A 356 -17.20 -9.01 22.77
N ASN A 357 -16.62 -8.51 23.88
CA ASN A 357 -17.17 -7.38 24.64
C ASN A 357 -16.24 -6.14 24.54
N PRO A 358 -16.61 -5.09 23.78
CA PRO A 358 -15.77 -3.91 23.56
C PRO A 358 -15.55 -3.04 24.81
N ASN A 359 -16.32 -3.21 25.88
CA ASN A 359 -16.27 -2.35 27.07
C ASN A 359 -15.38 -2.87 28.20
N LYS A 360 -14.74 -4.04 28.01
CA LYS A 360 -13.78 -4.59 28.96
C LYS A 360 -12.54 -4.98 28.17
N ASN A 361 -11.41 -4.31 28.41
CA ASN A 361 -10.07 -4.71 27.95
C ASN A 361 -9.69 -6.11 28.52
N ALA A 362 -10.43 -7.16 28.16
CA ALA A 362 -10.35 -8.44 28.81
C ALA A 362 -10.29 -9.56 27.76
N ASN A 363 -9.19 -10.30 27.84
CA ASN A 363 -8.96 -11.68 27.41
C ASN A 363 -10.22 -12.41 26.92
N ILE A 364 -10.10 -13.07 25.76
CA ILE A 364 -10.99 -14.16 25.36
C ILE A 364 -11.08 -15.11 26.56
N ASN A 365 -12.22 -15.11 27.24
CA ASN A 365 -12.40 -15.98 28.40
C ASN A 365 -12.72 -17.39 27.88
N LEU A 366 -11.69 -18.21 27.72
CA LEU A 366 -11.80 -19.63 27.34
C LEU A 366 -12.23 -20.54 28.51
N SER A 367 -12.56 -19.99 29.68
CA SER A 367 -13.11 -20.78 30.81
C SER A 367 -14.63 -20.93 30.69
N GLY A 368 -15.04 -21.82 29.78
CA GLY A 368 -16.44 -22.04 29.47
C GLY A 368 -16.79 -23.46 29.03
N TRP A 369 -16.10 -24.48 29.54
CA TRP A 369 -16.66 -25.83 29.51
C TRP A 369 -17.84 -25.90 30.48
N ILE A 370 -19.08 -25.66 30.02
CA ILE A 370 -20.25 -26.12 30.76
C ILE A 370 -20.67 -27.46 30.17
N LYS A 371 -20.21 -28.51 30.85
CA LYS A 371 -20.80 -29.85 30.77
C LYS A 371 -22.18 -29.75 31.45
N LEU A 372 -23.26 -29.89 30.68
CA LEU A 372 -24.60 -30.08 31.23
C LEU A 372 -24.66 -31.49 31.83
N GLN A 373 -25.06 -31.60 33.11
CA GLN A 373 -25.71 -32.80 33.63
C GLN A 373 -27.21 -32.70 33.39
#